data_AF-A0A352BBP1-F1
#
_entry.id   AF-A0A352BBP1-F1
#
_cell.length_a   1.000
_cell.length_b   1.000
_cell.length_c   1.000
_cell.angle_alpha   90.00
_cell.angle_beta   90.00
_cell.angle_gamma   90.00
#
_symmetry.space_group_name_H-M   'P 1'
#
loop_
_entity.id
_entity.type
_entity.pdbx_description
1 polymer ?
#
loop_
_entity_poly.entity_id
_entity_poly.type
_entity_poly.pdbx_seq_one_letter_code
_entity_poly.pdbx_strand_id
1 'polypeptide(L)'
;MKCMKKYLSVLLVVFSSVLVSCQSKVFSCTLLCQNEPLNALTKESQDAEITGSSKDPLLQFGFTQAQFGSLKKMHDSFCGSALEIVVEAGDGASSNPFEMGFLYENPSIQSPVVRVDSDYLRKNGKIALSLCIGKNDVVPAGFYTAYGSSYKITSCRFTDAKIGYDFDYSNGENKIALYALGPSGGNVPYKKIDFADGGNVFGESNSQSSVFPYIEFEVLPSKNLGTSDYPATLKVNYGKDSFTVKRSPVQNHYTLNCGAVTSPFAEIRFEDNPDVLKLMMRTYDAKTFSPREDGSVVAPLVADIGLVMDWPQENWRIEDYELYRWEILPSVLIFDFADYTIQNEFFTRIAYFVEKKGYKGTLVGDDFVRDAHGYNAHDYKAADLARFYNLAADSGFKLNKREYILRNILLYNGILVNGSNGKVEAGEGSVISISRESTANLRKQLMAHESWHGLYFSSEQFRDYVAEVYNRFEERSMGFLRTYFSTYASLQYDINDDYLMKNEFMAYMLQRPVSQIEKYYVDTASRNHSQTLIKKEADYIIAT
;
A
#
# COMPACT_ATOMS: atom_id res chain seq x y z
N MET A 1 5.83 -38.64 32.31
CA MET A 1 7.08 -38.65 31.51
C MET A 1 7.26 -40.03 30.87
N LYS A 2 7.51 -40.09 29.54
CA LYS A 2 7.89 -41.24 28.68
C LYS A 2 6.85 -42.15 27.96
N CYS A 3 5.53 -41.99 28.07
CA CYS A 3 4.59 -42.83 27.28
C CYS A 3 3.83 -42.14 26.12
N MET A 4 3.70 -40.81 26.07
CA MET A 4 2.96 -40.12 25.00
C MET A 4 3.78 -39.72 23.76
N LYS A 5 5.11 -39.67 23.84
CA LYS A 5 5.96 -39.22 22.72
C LYS A 5 6.04 -40.21 21.54
N LYS A 6 5.53 -41.44 21.67
CA LYS A 6 5.60 -42.47 20.62
C LYS A 6 4.30 -42.67 19.82
N TYR A 7 3.17 -42.10 20.25
CA TYR A 7 1.89 -42.31 19.56
C TYR A 7 1.55 -41.23 18.53
N LEU A 8 2.00 -39.98 18.71
CA LEU A 8 1.71 -38.90 17.76
C LEU A 8 2.50 -39.01 16.44
N SER A 9 3.72 -39.55 16.49
CA SER A 9 4.59 -39.70 15.31
C SER A 9 4.24 -40.92 14.46
N VAL A 10 3.50 -41.88 15.00
CA VAL A 10 3.13 -43.13 14.33
C VAL A 10 1.67 -43.11 13.84
N LEU A 11 0.79 -42.29 14.44
CA LEU A 11 -0.58 -42.11 13.93
C LEU A 11 -0.65 -41.30 12.62
N LEU A 12 0.32 -40.43 12.34
CA LEU A 12 0.36 -39.63 11.10
C LEU A 12 0.61 -40.46 9.83
N VAL A 13 1.07 -41.71 9.95
CA VAL A 13 1.38 -42.59 8.79
C VAL A 13 0.18 -43.46 8.39
N VAL A 14 -0.86 -43.59 9.23
CA VAL A 14 -1.97 -44.54 8.96
C VAL A 14 -3.27 -43.86 8.49
N PHE A 15 -3.50 -42.59 8.82
CA PHE A 15 -4.83 -41.98 8.63
C PHE A 15 -5.13 -41.37 7.26
N SER A 16 -4.13 -41.37 6.39
CA SER A 16 -4.26 -40.79 5.07
C SER A 16 -4.81 -41.76 4.00
N SER A 17 -5.07 -43.01 4.39
CA SER A 17 -5.62 -44.06 3.51
C SER A 17 -7.16 -44.05 3.43
N VAL A 18 -7.84 -43.17 4.16
CA VAL A 18 -9.32 -43.14 4.24
C VAL A 18 -9.97 -42.50 3.01
N LEU A 19 -9.22 -41.80 2.15
CA LEU A 19 -9.80 -41.18 0.95
C LEU A 19 -9.91 -42.12 -0.25
N VAL A 20 -9.28 -43.32 -0.24
CA VAL A 20 -9.22 -44.16 -1.45
C VAL A 20 -9.92 -45.53 -1.34
N SER A 21 -10.22 -46.07 -0.16
CA SER A 21 -10.95 -47.36 -0.12
C SER A 21 -11.63 -47.68 1.21
N CYS A 22 -12.79 -47.09 1.47
CA CYS A 22 -13.94 -47.69 2.16
C CYS A 22 -14.97 -46.59 2.40
N GLN A 23 -16.25 -46.96 2.43
CA GLN A 23 -17.37 -46.10 2.81
C GLN A 23 -17.19 -45.54 4.23
N SER A 24 -16.39 -44.49 4.40
CA SER A 24 -16.46 -43.62 5.57
C SER A 24 -17.77 -42.84 5.47
N LYS A 25 -18.60 -42.88 6.52
CA LYS A 25 -19.81 -42.06 6.57
C LYS A 25 -19.38 -40.60 6.60
N VAL A 26 -19.55 -39.89 5.49
CA VAL A 26 -19.44 -38.44 5.45
C VAL A 26 -20.72 -37.86 6.06
N PHE A 27 -20.56 -37.02 7.07
CA PHE A 27 -21.69 -36.34 7.71
C PHE A 27 -21.75 -34.88 7.26
N SER A 28 -22.94 -34.30 7.23
CA SER A 28 -23.08 -32.85 7.09
C SER A 28 -22.57 -32.17 8.37
N CYS A 29 -21.67 -31.20 8.22
CA CYS A 29 -21.22 -30.35 9.31
C CYS A 29 -22.13 -29.11 9.46
N THR A 30 -22.24 -28.56 10.67
CA THR A 30 -22.88 -27.25 10.90
C THR A 30 -21.95 -26.08 10.56
N LEU A 31 -20.64 -26.30 10.58
CA LEU A 31 -19.64 -25.30 10.18
C LEU A 31 -19.67 -25.09 8.67
N LEU A 32 -19.84 -23.83 8.29
CA LEU A 32 -19.85 -23.40 6.90
C LEU A 32 -18.45 -22.92 6.49
N CYS A 33 -18.09 -23.20 5.24
CA CYS A 33 -16.98 -22.57 4.54
C CYS A 33 -17.47 -22.11 3.17
N GLN A 34 -17.29 -20.82 2.86
CA GLN A 34 -17.88 -20.18 1.67
C GLN A 34 -19.40 -20.35 1.58
N ASN A 35 -20.10 -20.21 2.72
CA ASN A 35 -21.55 -20.39 2.86
C ASN A 35 -22.08 -21.80 2.57
N GLU A 36 -21.21 -22.80 2.43
CA GLU A 36 -21.58 -24.20 2.23
C GLU A 36 -21.09 -25.07 3.41
N PRO A 37 -21.87 -26.08 3.86
CA PRO A 37 -21.42 -27.03 4.86
C PRO A 37 -20.13 -27.75 4.47
N LEU A 38 -19.25 -27.97 5.44
CA LEU A 38 -18.09 -28.87 5.28
C LEU A 38 -18.50 -30.35 5.37
N ASN A 39 -17.67 -31.23 4.82
CA ASN A 39 -17.78 -32.67 5.02
C ASN A 39 -17.16 -33.05 6.37
N ALA A 40 -17.97 -33.43 7.36
CA ALA A 40 -17.46 -33.94 8.63
C ALA A 40 -16.94 -35.38 8.45
N LEU A 41 -15.64 -35.59 8.71
CA LEU A 41 -14.97 -36.89 8.52
C LEU A 41 -14.94 -37.74 9.80
N THR A 42 -15.19 -37.11 10.95
CA THR A 42 -15.44 -37.79 12.24
C THR A 42 -16.81 -37.40 12.78
N LYS A 43 -17.34 -38.18 13.73
CA LYS A 43 -18.64 -37.89 14.36
C LYS A 43 -18.58 -36.60 15.18
N GLU A 44 -17.45 -36.38 15.84
CA GLU A 44 -17.14 -35.19 16.61
C GLU A 44 -17.11 -33.92 15.73
N SER A 45 -16.79 -34.08 14.44
CA SER A 45 -16.75 -32.97 13.47
C SER A 45 -18.13 -32.46 13.04
N GLN A 46 -19.24 -33.13 13.35
CA GLN A 46 -20.58 -32.69 12.92
C GLN A 46 -20.95 -31.32 13.50
N ASP A 47 -20.62 -31.11 14.77
CA ASP A 47 -20.93 -29.89 15.52
C ASP A 47 -19.75 -28.91 15.61
N ALA A 48 -18.63 -29.28 14.98
CA ALA A 48 -17.35 -28.56 15.02
C ALA A 48 -16.89 -28.24 16.45
N GLU A 49 -17.13 -29.15 17.38
CA GLU A 49 -16.92 -28.94 18.82
C GLU A 49 -16.42 -30.23 19.50
N ILE A 50 -15.42 -30.08 20.36
CA ILE A 50 -15.00 -31.12 21.30
C ILE A 50 -15.49 -30.72 22.69
N THR A 51 -16.32 -31.56 23.30
CA THR A 51 -16.67 -31.46 24.73
C THR A 51 -15.69 -32.34 25.54
N GLY A 52 -15.40 -31.96 26.79
CA GLY A 52 -14.27 -32.45 27.62
C GLY A 52 -14.23 -33.95 28.00
N SER A 53 -14.88 -34.82 27.22
CA SER A 53 -14.94 -36.27 27.40
C SER A 53 -14.56 -37.10 26.16
N SER A 54 -14.09 -36.46 25.08
CA SER A 54 -13.68 -37.22 23.87
C SER A 54 -12.41 -38.04 24.11
N LYS A 55 -12.43 -39.31 23.70
CA LYS A 55 -11.26 -40.21 23.71
C LYS A 55 -10.20 -39.82 22.68
N ASP A 56 -10.62 -39.09 21.64
CA ASP A 56 -9.76 -38.59 20.57
C ASP A 56 -10.22 -37.16 20.23
N PRO A 57 -9.59 -36.12 20.81
CA PRO A 57 -10.07 -34.74 20.70
C PRO A 57 -9.60 -34.10 19.38
N LEU A 58 -9.95 -34.76 18.27
CA LEU A 58 -9.57 -34.46 16.90
C LEU A 58 -10.82 -34.18 16.06
N LEU A 59 -10.84 -33.03 15.40
CA LEU A 59 -11.84 -32.70 14.38
C LEU A 59 -11.18 -32.76 13.00
N GLN A 60 -11.90 -33.29 12.01
CA GLN A 60 -11.44 -33.47 10.64
C GLN A 60 -12.55 -33.09 9.67
N PHE A 61 -12.24 -32.17 8.77
CA PHE A 61 -13.17 -31.62 7.81
C PHE A 61 -12.61 -31.79 6.40
N GLY A 62 -13.40 -32.36 5.50
CA GLY A 62 -13.12 -32.39 4.07
C GLY A 62 -13.84 -31.25 3.35
N PHE A 63 -13.24 -30.76 2.28
CA PHE A 63 -13.89 -29.83 1.37
C PHE A 63 -14.82 -30.58 0.41
N THR A 64 -15.93 -29.95 0.02
CA THR A 64 -16.75 -30.40 -1.11
C THR A 64 -15.98 -30.19 -2.42
N GLN A 65 -16.42 -30.81 -3.51
CA GLN A 65 -15.83 -30.55 -4.83
C GLN A 65 -15.93 -29.06 -5.23
N ALA A 66 -17.04 -28.40 -4.87
CA ALA A 66 -17.25 -26.98 -5.14
C ALA A 66 -16.27 -26.12 -4.33
N GLN A 67 -16.12 -26.38 -3.04
CA GLN A 67 -15.17 -25.69 -2.16
C GLN A 67 -13.72 -25.90 -2.63
N PHE A 68 -13.33 -27.13 -2.95
CA PHE A 68 -12.00 -27.44 -3.47
C PHE A 68 -11.73 -26.71 -4.79
N GLY A 69 -12.69 -26.72 -5.72
CA GLY A 69 -12.61 -25.98 -6.97
C GLY A 69 -12.46 -24.46 -6.76
N SER A 70 -13.18 -23.89 -5.79
CA SER A 70 -13.06 -22.48 -5.42
C SER A 70 -11.69 -22.14 -4.82
N LEU A 71 -11.20 -22.96 -3.89
CA LEU A 71 -9.88 -22.78 -3.28
C LEU A 71 -8.77 -22.87 -4.33
N LYS A 72 -8.85 -23.89 -5.20
CA LYS A 72 -7.90 -24.06 -6.30
C LYS A 72 -7.90 -22.87 -7.26
N LYS A 73 -9.08 -22.36 -7.63
CA LYS A 73 -9.17 -21.17 -8.48
C LYS A 73 -8.52 -19.94 -7.83
N MET A 74 -8.74 -19.73 -6.54
CA MET A 74 -8.11 -18.65 -5.77
C MET A 74 -6.59 -18.81 -5.76
N HIS A 75 -6.12 -20.02 -5.45
CA HIS A 75 -4.71 -20.39 -5.42
C HIS A 75 -3.99 -20.12 -6.75
N ASP A 76 -4.58 -20.60 -7.86
CA ASP A 76 -4.00 -20.50 -9.20
C ASP A 76 -4.01 -19.06 -9.76
N SER A 77 -4.96 -18.21 -9.33
CA SER A 77 -5.16 -16.87 -9.92
C SER A 77 -4.23 -15.79 -9.37
N PHE A 78 -3.84 -15.88 -8.09
CA PHE A 78 -3.18 -14.78 -7.38
C PHE A 78 -1.93 -15.21 -6.61
N CYS A 79 -1.40 -16.41 -6.89
CA CYS A 79 -0.20 -16.98 -6.26
C CYS A 79 -0.26 -17.18 -4.74
N GLY A 80 -1.38 -16.89 -4.04
CA GLY A 80 -1.47 -17.04 -2.59
C GLY A 80 -2.91 -17.21 -2.10
N SER A 81 -3.14 -18.27 -1.33
CA SER A 81 -4.42 -18.58 -0.68
C SER A 81 -4.19 -19.10 0.73
N ALA A 82 -5.14 -18.90 1.63
CA ALA A 82 -5.08 -19.41 3.00
C ALA A 82 -6.43 -19.97 3.46
N LEU A 83 -6.35 -20.85 4.46
CA LEU A 83 -7.50 -21.26 5.26
C LEU A 83 -7.49 -20.49 6.57
N GLU A 84 -8.55 -19.75 6.84
CA GLU A 84 -8.76 -19.09 8.12
C GLU A 84 -9.85 -19.81 8.93
N ILE A 85 -9.58 -20.05 10.22
CA ILE A 85 -10.54 -20.55 11.20
C ILE A 85 -10.56 -19.66 12.44
N VAL A 86 -11.69 -19.65 13.14
CA VAL A 86 -11.80 -19.03 14.48
C VAL A 86 -12.04 -20.12 15.50
N VAL A 87 -11.10 -20.28 16.43
CA VAL A 87 -11.19 -21.24 17.54
C VAL A 87 -11.61 -20.52 18.82
N GLU A 88 -12.58 -21.11 19.51
CA GLU A 88 -13.05 -20.73 20.84
C GLU A 88 -12.64 -21.81 21.84
N ALA A 89 -11.93 -21.41 22.89
CA ALA A 89 -11.58 -22.29 24.00
C ALA A 89 -12.85 -22.61 24.82
N GLY A 90 -13.06 -23.88 25.13
CA GLY A 90 -14.09 -24.28 26.09
C GLY A 90 -13.53 -24.41 27.51
N ASP A 91 -14.34 -24.99 28.40
CA ASP A 91 -13.97 -25.27 29.78
C ASP A 91 -12.94 -26.40 29.89
N GLY A 92 -11.92 -26.21 30.72
CA GLY A 92 -10.91 -27.22 31.07
C GLY A 92 -9.49 -26.82 30.73
N ALA A 93 -8.52 -27.41 31.44
CA ALA A 93 -7.10 -27.15 31.25
C ALA A 93 -6.44 -28.29 30.46
N SER A 94 -5.61 -27.91 29.48
CA SER A 94 -4.72 -28.82 28.75
C SER A 94 -3.30 -28.27 28.82
N SER A 95 -2.33 -29.18 28.93
CA SER A 95 -0.90 -28.87 28.73
C SER A 95 -0.45 -29.05 27.28
N ASN A 96 -1.27 -29.69 26.44
CA ASN A 96 -0.99 -29.91 25.03
C ASN A 96 -1.51 -28.73 24.21
N PRO A 97 -0.70 -28.17 23.30
CA PRO A 97 -1.12 -27.04 22.45
C PRO A 97 -2.33 -27.42 21.60
N PHE A 98 -3.11 -26.40 21.23
CA PHE A 98 -4.07 -26.56 20.13
C PHE A 98 -3.28 -26.67 18.83
N GLU A 99 -3.61 -27.64 17.98
CA GLU A 99 -2.97 -27.86 16.69
C GLU A 99 -3.98 -27.68 15.56
N MET A 100 -3.54 -27.09 14.45
CA MET A 100 -4.27 -27.02 13.18
C MET A 100 -3.32 -27.41 12.04
N GLY A 101 -3.84 -28.16 11.06
CA GLY A 101 -3.11 -28.51 9.85
C GLY A 101 -4.03 -28.90 8.70
N PHE A 102 -3.45 -29.17 7.54
CA PHE A 102 -4.14 -29.58 6.33
C PHE A 102 -4.30 -31.10 6.23
N LEU A 103 -5.32 -31.51 5.47
CA LEU A 103 -5.53 -32.89 5.03
C LEU A 103 -5.37 -32.96 3.52
N TYR A 104 -4.63 -33.97 3.05
CA TYR A 104 -4.36 -34.20 1.63
C TYR A 104 -4.93 -35.54 1.18
N GLU A 105 -5.33 -35.64 -0.09
CA GLU A 105 -5.66 -36.94 -0.71
C GLU A 105 -4.44 -37.86 -0.78
N ASN A 106 -3.26 -37.29 -1.04
CA ASN A 106 -2.02 -38.04 -1.04
C ASN A 106 -1.47 -38.15 0.39
N PRO A 107 -1.38 -39.39 0.92
CA PRO A 107 -0.95 -39.64 2.28
C PRO A 107 0.50 -39.29 2.59
N SER A 108 1.33 -39.21 1.56
CA SER A 108 2.77 -38.94 1.70
C SER A 108 3.08 -37.45 1.87
N ILE A 109 2.11 -36.56 1.68
CA ILE A 109 2.30 -35.12 1.87
C ILE A 109 2.22 -34.82 3.37
N GLN A 110 3.32 -34.30 3.92
CA GLN A 110 3.36 -33.90 5.31
C GLN A 110 2.58 -32.59 5.51
N SER A 111 1.64 -32.60 6.47
CA SER A 111 0.93 -31.38 6.82
C SER A 111 1.83 -30.39 7.57
N PRO A 112 1.81 -29.10 7.21
CA PRO A 112 2.27 -28.06 8.12
C PRO A 112 1.37 -28.00 9.34
N VAL A 113 1.92 -27.52 10.47
CA VAL A 113 1.20 -27.50 11.74
C VAL A 113 1.35 -26.15 12.41
N VAL A 114 0.21 -25.53 12.68
CA VAL A 114 0.09 -24.38 13.58
C VAL A 114 -0.13 -24.91 14.99
N ARG A 115 0.64 -24.44 15.96
CA ARG A 115 0.52 -24.81 17.37
C ARG A 115 0.23 -23.58 18.21
N VAL A 116 -0.88 -23.58 18.93
CA VAL A 116 -1.23 -22.49 19.84
C VAL A 116 -1.01 -22.93 21.27
N ASP A 117 -0.24 -22.13 22.00
CA ASP A 117 -0.05 -22.30 23.43
C ASP A 117 -1.40 -22.36 24.17
N SER A 118 -1.51 -23.33 25.06
CA SER A 118 -2.77 -23.64 25.73
C SER A 118 -3.20 -22.54 26.70
N ASP A 119 -2.26 -21.94 27.40
CA ASP A 119 -2.54 -20.89 28.38
C ASP A 119 -2.95 -19.61 27.65
N TYR A 120 -2.29 -19.33 26.52
CA TYR A 120 -2.63 -18.22 25.65
C TYR A 120 -4.04 -18.34 25.05
N LEU A 121 -4.39 -19.51 24.48
CA LEU A 121 -5.72 -19.75 23.91
C LEU A 121 -6.82 -19.56 24.96
N ARG A 122 -6.66 -20.14 26.16
CA ARG A 122 -7.63 -19.99 27.25
C ARG A 122 -7.74 -18.55 27.75
N LYS A 123 -6.62 -17.84 27.88
CA LYS A 123 -6.62 -16.44 28.34
C LYS A 123 -7.37 -15.52 27.39
N ASN A 124 -7.22 -15.73 26.08
CA ASN A 124 -7.89 -14.90 25.07
C ASN A 124 -9.32 -15.37 24.78
N GLY A 125 -9.66 -16.62 25.07
CA GLY A 125 -10.98 -17.22 24.84
C GLY A 125 -11.25 -17.51 23.36
N LYS A 126 -11.00 -16.56 22.47
CA LYS A 126 -11.16 -16.67 21.01
C LYS A 126 -9.96 -16.13 20.27
N ILE A 127 -9.51 -16.85 19.25
CA ILE A 127 -8.48 -16.38 18.31
C ILE A 127 -8.80 -16.83 16.88
N ALA A 128 -8.37 -16.05 15.90
CA ALA A 128 -8.36 -16.41 14.50
C ALA A 128 -6.97 -16.95 14.11
N LEU A 129 -6.94 -18.02 13.33
CA LEU A 129 -5.75 -18.63 12.78
C LEU A 129 -5.89 -18.72 11.27
N SER A 130 -4.92 -18.19 10.54
CA SER A 130 -4.82 -18.29 9.08
C SER A 130 -3.57 -19.07 8.71
N LEU A 131 -3.70 -20.11 7.89
CA LEU A 131 -2.59 -20.91 7.40
C LEU A 131 -2.53 -20.82 5.87
N CYS A 132 -1.43 -20.28 5.34
CA CYS A 132 -1.21 -20.16 3.90
C CYS A 132 -0.94 -21.52 3.24
N ILE A 133 -1.27 -21.62 1.97
CA ILE A 133 -0.88 -22.70 1.06
C ILE A 133 0.23 -22.12 0.17
N GLY A 134 1.39 -22.77 0.10
CA GLY A 134 2.52 -22.28 -0.68
C GLY A 134 2.20 -22.31 -2.18
N LYS A 135 2.71 -21.35 -2.95
CA LYS A 135 2.40 -21.16 -4.38
C LYS A 135 2.70 -22.36 -5.28
N ASN A 136 3.52 -23.30 -4.80
CA ASN A 136 3.88 -24.55 -5.51
C ASN A 136 3.37 -25.80 -4.78
N ASP A 137 2.60 -25.63 -3.70
CA ASP A 137 2.08 -26.74 -2.91
C ASP A 137 0.80 -27.31 -3.52
N VAL A 138 0.50 -28.56 -3.18
CA VAL A 138 -0.76 -29.18 -3.55
C VAL A 138 -1.88 -28.51 -2.74
N VAL A 139 -2.97 -28.14 -3.41
CA VAL A 139 -4.17 -27.64 -2.72
C VAL A 139 -4.72 -28.73 -1.79
N PRO A 140 -4.94 -28.45 -0.48
CA PRO A 140 -5.41 -29.44 0.47
C PRO A 140 -6.86 -29.82 0.21
N ALA A 141 -7.21 -31.07 0.53
CA ALA A 141 -8.56 -31.61 0.43
C ALA A 141 -9.42 -31.33 1.68
N GLY A 142 -8.81 -30.81 2.74
CA GLY A 142 -9.47 -30.52 4.00
C GLY A 142 -8.49 -30.00 5.06
N PHE A 143 -8.93 -30.00 6.31
CA PHE A 143 -8.11 -29.61 7.45
C PHE A 143 -8.50 -30.39 8.71
N TYR A 144 -7.61 -30.37 9.70
CA TYR A 144 -7.86 -30.94 11.02
C TYR A 144 -7.52 -29.95 12.13
N THR A 145 -8.13 -30.16 13.30
CA THR A 145 -7.78 -29.48 14.54
C THR A 145 -7.70 -30.48 15.68
N ALA A 146 -6.78 -30.28 16.62
CA ALA A 146 -6.63 -31.15 17.79
C ALA A 146 -6.31 -30.33 19.04
N TYR A 147 -6.92 -30.68 20.17
CA TYR A 147 -6.61 -30.01 21.44
C TYR A 147 -6.88 -30.92 22.63
N GLY A 148 -6.04 -30.88 23.66
CA GLY A 148 -6.23 -31.73 24.85
C GLY A 148 -7.39 -31.33 25.78
N SER A 149 -8.17 -30.30 25.44
CA SER A 149 -9.31 -29.80 26.22
C SER A 149 -10.52 -29.56 25.31
N SER A 150 -11.63 -29.08 25.86
CA SER A 150 -12.79 -28.68 25.07
C SER A 150 -12.51 -27.41 24.25
N TYR A 151 -13.07 -27.37 23.04
CA TYR A 151 -12.96 -26.23 22.12
C TYR A 151 -14.01 -26.32 21.02
N LYS A 152 -14.25 -25.19 20.35
CA LYS A 152 -15.18 -25.08 19.22
C LYS A 152 -14.56 -24.30 18.07
N ILE A 153 -14.83 -24.72 16.84
CA ILE A 153 -14.55 -23.93 15.65
C ILE A 153 -15.82 -23.17 15.27
N THR A 154 -15.73 -21.85 15.29
CA THR A 154 -16.90 -20.96 15.14
C THR A 154 -17.01 -20.33 13.75
N SER A 155 -15.92 -20.36 12.98
CA SER A 155 -15.86 -19.83 11.62
C SER A 155 -14.79 -20.55 10.82
N CYS A 156 -15.02 -20.69 9.52
CA CYS A 156 -14.08 -21.23 8.54
C CYS A 156 -14.29 -20.52 7.20
N ARG A 157 -13.20 -20.06 6.57
CA ARG A 157 -13.25 -19.49 5.22
C ARG A 157 -11.92 -19.59 4.50
N PHE A 158 -11.99 -19.50 3.18
CA PHE A 158 -10.80 -19.24 2.35
C PHE A 158 -10.57 -17.73 2.27
N THR A 159 -9.31 -17.32 2.35
CA THR A 159 -8.89 -15.93 2.23
C THR A 159 -7.69 -15.84 1.31
N ASP A 160 -7.38 -14.63 0.85
CA ASP A 160 -6.07 -14.35 0.29
C ASP A 160 -4.98 -14.63 1.33
N ALA A 161 -3.78 -14.96 0.85
CA ALA A 161 -2.67 -15.26 1.73
C ALA A 161 -2.20 -14.01 2.48
N LYS A 162 -1.88 -14.20 3.76
CA LYS A 162 -1.38 -13.17 4.66
C LYS A 162 -0.45 -13.81 5.69
N ILE A 163 0.59 -13.09 6.11
CA ILE A 163 1.53 -13.55 7.15
C ILE A 163 1.69 -12.42 8.15
N GLY A 164 1.59 -12.71 9.45
CA GLY A 164 1.72 -11.70 10.49
C GLY A 164 0.70 -11.85 11.62
N TYR A 165 0.36 -10.76 12.29
CA TYR A 165 -0.66 -10.71 13.34
C TYR A 165 -1.46 -9.41 13.30
N ASP A 166 -2.69 -9.49 13.80
CA ASP A 166 -3.56 -8.34 14.08
C ASP A 166 -4.26 -8.57 15.43
N PHE A 167 -3.98 -7.72 16.43
CA PHE A 167 -4.58 -7.84 17.76
C PHE A 167 -5.93 -7.13 17.89
N ASP A 168 -6.40 -6.46 16.83
CA ASP A 168 -7.68 -5.75 16.79
C ASP A 168 -8.59 -6.27 15.67
N TYR A 169 -8.39 -7.55 15.30
CA TYR A 169 -9.04 -8.18 14.15
C TYR A 169 -10.55 -8.30 14.35
N SER A 170 -11.33 -7.74 13.42
CA SER A 170 -12.78 -7.81 13.45
C SER A 170 -13.27 -9.17 12.91
N ASN A 171 -14.03 -9.89 13.75
CA ASN A 171 -14.77 -11.08 13.36
C ASN A 171 -16.26 -10.86 13.61
N GLY A 172 -16.86 -9.96 12.81
CA GLY A 172 -18.21 -9.44 13.05
C GLY A 172 -18.18 -8.35 14.13
N GLU A 173 -19.02 -8.47 15.16
CA GLU A 173 -19.15 -7.45 16.22
C GLU A 173 -18.03 -7.50 17.28
N ASN A 174 -17.24 -8.58 17.31
CA ASN A 174 -16.18 -8.78 18.31
C ASN A 174 -14.78 -8.57 17.72
N LYS A 175 -13.87 -8.04 18.55
CA LYS A 175 -12.44 -7.91 18.28
C LYS A 175 -11.67 -9.07 18.90
N ILE A 176 -10.90 -9.79 18.10
CA ILE A 176 -10.08 -10.93 18.51
C ILE A 176 -8.67 -10.80 17.95
N ALA A 177 -7.73 -11.63 18.43
CA ALA A 177 -6.40 -11.71 17.82
C ALA A 177 -6.43 -12.62 16.58
N LEU A 178 -5.86 -12.17 15.48
CA LEU A 178 -5.53 -12.98 14.30
C LEU A 178 -4.03 -13.26 14.27
N TYR A 179 -3.69 -14.54 14.05
CA TYR A 179 -2.35 -14.96 13.67
C TYR A 179 -2.38 -15.61 12.30
N ALA A 180 -1.60 -15.07 11.38
CA ALA A 180 -1.49 -15.56 10.01
C ALA A 180 -0.10 -16.10 9.75
N LEU A 181 -0.03 -17.39 9.41
CA LEU A 181 1.21 -18.15 9.28
C LEU A 181 1.43 -18.53 7.82
N GLY A 182 2.71 -18.58 7.45
CA GLY A 182 3.14 -19.12 6.16
C GLY A 182 2.93 -20.63 6.06
N PRO A 183 3.21 -21.23 4.88
CA PRO A 183 2.97 -22.63 4.57
C PRO A 183 3.77 -23.59 5.44
N SER A 184 4.80 -23.14 6.15
CA SER A 184 5.54 -23.95 7.11
C SER A 184 4.83 -24.13 8.46
N GLY A 185 3.75 -23.39 8.73
CA GLY A 185 3.08 -23.35 10.02
C GLY A 185 3.89 -22.58 11.07
N GLY A 186 3.77 -22.94 12.36
CA GLY A 186 4.50 -22.25 13.43
C GLY A 186 3.84 -22.32 14.81
N ASN A 187 4.36 -21.54 15.76
CA ASN A 187 3.87 -21.52 17.15
C ASN A 187 3.29 -20.17 17.52
N VAL A 188 2.10 -20.13 18.12
CA VAL A 188 1.37 -18.94 18.59
C VAL A 188 1.33 -18.92 20.13
N PRO A 189 1.52 -17.77 20.80
CA PRO A 189 1.75 -16.45 20.23
C PRO A 189 3.21 -16.25 19.80
N TYR A 190 3.42 -15.55 18.69
CA TYR A 190 4.70 -14.94 18.36
C TYR A 190 4.54 -13.42 18.34
N LYS A 191 5.52 -12.71 18.91
CA LYS A 191 5.60 -11.25 18.83
C LYS A 191 6.60 -10.77 17.77
N LYS A 192 7.59 -11.61 17.45
CA LYS A 192 8.55 -11.38 16.37
C LYS A 192 8.03 -12.10 15.14
N ILE A 193 7.96 -11.39 14.02
CA ILE A 193 7.58 -11.98 12.75
C ILE A 193 8.83 -12.20 11.91
N ASP A 194 9.00 -13.43 11.47
CA ASP A 194 9.90 -13.76 10.38
C ASP A 194 9.07 -13.91 9.11
N PHE A 195 9.37 -13.09 8.11
CA PHE A 195 8.71 -13.13 6.80
C PHE A 195 9.44 -14.01 5.78
N ALA A 196 10.49 -14.73 6.18
CA ALA A 196 11.25 -15.59 5.27
C ALA A 196 10.35 -16.60 4.53
N ASP A 197 9.35 -17.16 5.22
CA ASP A 197 8.39 -18.10 4.62
C ASP A 197 7.46 -17.44 3.58
N GLY A 198 7.43 -16.11 3.53
CA GLY A 198 6.67 -15.34 2.55
C GLY A 198 7.15 -15.56 1.11
N GLY A 199 8.41 -15.94 0.88
CA GLY A 199 8.90 -16.26 -0.46
C GLY A 199 8.19 -17.47 -1.08
N ASN A 200 7.69 -18.38 -0.24
CA ASN A 200 6.92 -19.54 -0.67
C ASN A 200 5.46 -19.20 -1.01
N VAL A 201 5.02 -17.97 -0.77
CA VAL A 201 3.61 -17.55 -0.84
C VAL A 201 3.39 -16.38 -1.78
N PHE A 202 4.27 -15.38 -1.77
CA PHE A 202 4.06 -14.15 -2.51
C PHE A 202 4.93 -14.07 -3.77
N GLY A 203 4.56 -13.14 -4.64
CA GLY A 203 5.35 -12.77 -5.82
C GLY A 203 6.71 -12.20 -5.44
N GLU A 204 7.75 -12.62 -6.17
CA GLU A 204 9.13 -12.15 -5.97
C GLU A 204 9.53 -11.07 -6.98
N SER A 205 8.64 -10.76 -7.92
CA SER A 205 8.83 -9.74 -8.94
C SER A 205 7.47 -9.25 -9.47
N ASN A 206 7.51 -8.07 -10.10
CA ASN A 206 6.36 -7.53 -10.82
C ASN A 206 6.26 -8.13 -12.23
N SER A 207 5.04 -8.43 -12.64
CA SER A 207 4.64 -8.89 -13.97
C SER A 207 3.14 -8.62 -14.18
N GLN A 208 2.59 -9.01 -15.33
CA GLN A 208 1.15 -8.88 -15.60
C GLN A 208 0.25 -9.65 -14.63
N SER A 209 0.77 -10.66 -13.92
CA SER A 209 -0.02 -11.50 -13.00
C SER A 209 0.59 -11.61 -11.60
N SER A 210 1.65 -10.85 -11.31
CA SER A 210 2.31 -10.86 -10.02
C SER A 210 2.82 -9.47 -9.66
N VAL A 211 2.76 -9.11 -8.39
CA VAL A 211 3.39 -7.89 -7.86
C VAL A 211 4.28 -8.21 -6.65
N PHE A 212 5.02 -7.25 -6.14
CA PHE A 212 5.59 -7.38 -4.80
C PHE A 212 4.49 -7.30 -3.73
N PRO A 213 4.59 -8.07 -2.63
CA PRO A 213 3.73 -7.89 -1.47
C PRO A 213 4.05 -6.56 -0.76
N TYR A 214 3.22 -6.22 0.22
CA TYR A 214 3.46 -5.09 1.10
C TYR A 214 3.18 -5.47 2.56
N ILE A 215 3.79 -4.73 3.48
CA ILE A 215 3.62 -4.90 4.91
C ILE A 215 2.80 -3.72 5.42
N GLU A 216 1.67 -4.00 6.04
CA GLU A 216 0.90 -3.07 6.84
C GLU A 216 1.34 -3.21 8.31
N PHE A 217 1.55 -2.09 8.98
CA PHE A 217 1.72 -2.10 10.43
C PHE A 217 1.01 -0.92 11.07
N GLU A 218 0.47 -1.16 12.26
CA GLU A 218 -0.21 -0.14 13.02
C GLU A 218 0.39 -0.04 14.43
N VAL A 219 0.67 1.20 14.83
CA VAL A 219 1.20 1.52 16.15
C VAL A 219 0.09 2.04 17.05
N LEU A 220 0.17 1.73 18.34
CA LEU A 220 -0.72 2.31 19.35
C LEU A 220 -0.55 3.83 19.40
N PRO A 221 -1.64 4.61 19.50
CA PRO A 221 -1.55 6.06 19.65
C PRO A 221 -0.64 6.46 20.83
N SER A 222 0.15 7.52 20.64
CA SER A 222 1.02 8.07 21.69
C SER A 222 0.67 9.53 21.95
N LYS A 223 0.64 9.92 23.23
CA LYS A 223 0.56 11.33 23.63
C LYS A 223 1.92 12.04 23.55
N ASN A 224 3.02 11.29 23.62
CA ASN A 224 4.36 11.82 23.49
C ASN A 224 4.83 11.66 22.05
N LEU A 225 4.72 12.73 21.28
CA LEU A 225 5.12 12.79 19.86
C LEU A 225 6.44 13.55 19.66
N GLY A 226 7.11 13.96 20.75
CA GLY A 226 8.29 14.80 20.68
C GLY A 226 7.97 16.25 20.29
N THR A 227 8.96 16.95 19.74
CA THR A 227 8.85 18.32 19.22
C THR A 227 9.11 18.34 17.71
N SER A 228 8.93 19.50 17.06
CA SER A 228 9.32 19.72 15.65
C SER A 228 10.77 19.29 15.38
N ASP A 229 11.69 19.67 16.27
CA ASP A 229 13.13 19.44 16.09
C ASP A 229 13.55 18.03 16.53
N TYR A 230 12.78 17.43 17.45
CA TYR A 230 13.03 16.10 18.00
C TYR A 230 11.73 15.28 18.01
N PRO A 231 11.22 14.89 16.83
CA PRO A 231 9.99 14.11 16.75
C PRO A 231 10.22 12.72 17.34
N ALA A 232 9.19 12.17 17.97
CA ALA A 232 9.21 10.76 18.34
C ALA A 232 9.27 9.91 17.07
N THR A 233 10.11 8.88 17.07
CA THR A 233 10.32 8.01 15.91
C THR A 233 10.31 6.54 16.31
N LEU A 234 10.15 5.70 15.29
CA LEU A 234 10.29 4.25 15.37
C LEU A 234 11.33 3.82 14.34
N LYS A 235 12.39 3.16 14.80
CA LYS A 235 13.39 2.57 13.90
C LYS A 235 12.95 1.19 13.45
N VAL A 236 12.98 1.00 12.13
CA VAL A 236 12.57 -0.23 11.46
C VAL A 236 13.75 -0.73 10.63
N ASN A 237 14.27 -1.90 10.95
CA ASN A 237 15.27 -2.59 10.14
C ASN A 237 14.59 -3.69 9.33
N TYR A 238 14.88 -3.76 8.04
CA TYR A 238 14.32 -4.76 7.14
C TYR A 238 15.43 -5.30 6.25
N GLY A 239 15.92 -6.50 6.61
CA GLY A 239 17.12 -7.04 5.97
C GLY A 239 18.32 -6.10 6.14
N LYS A 240 18.78 -5.51 5.03
CA LYS A 240 19.90 -4.55 5.00
C LYS A 240 19.46 -3.09 5.05
N ASP A 241 18.16 -2.85 4.88
CA ASP A 241 17.60 -1.51 4.83
C ASP A 241 17.16 -1.06 6.22
N SER A 242 17.24 0.24 6.50
CA SER A 242 16.84 0.84 7.76
C SER A 242 16.03 2.09 7.51
N PHE A 243 14.88 2.19 8.17
CA PHE A 243 13.92 3.27 8.04
C PHE A 243 13.64 3.91 9.39
N THR A 244 13.26 5.18 9.36
CA THR A 244 12.78 5.91 10.54
C THR A 244 11.38 6.39 10.28
N VAL A 245 10.42 5.85 11.02
CA VAL A 245 9.01 6.25 10.92
C VAL A 245 8.76 7.35 11.95
N LYS A 246 8.38 8.54 11.48
CA LYS A 246 7.98 9.65 12.37
C LYS A 246 6.59 9.37 12.93
N ARG A 247 6.44 9.51 14.24
CA ARG A 247 5.15 9.35 14.92
C ARG A 247 4.25 10.54 14.60
N SER A 248 3.02 10.27 14.18
CA SER A 248 2.03 11.29 13.83
C SER A 248 0.78 11.19 14.73
N PRO A 249 0.12 12.32 15.06
CA PRO A 249 -1.16 12.29 15.77
C PRO A 249 -2.32 11.82 14.87
N VAL A 250 -2.17 11.95 13.55
CA VAL A 250 -3.23 11.66 12.56
C VAL A 250 -2.97 10.38 11.76
N GLN A 251 -1.76 9.80 11.86
CA GLN A 251 -1.39 8.56 11.17
C GLN A 251 -0.73 7.60 12.14
N ASN A 252 -1.38 6.46 12.33
CA ASN A 252 -0.88 5.35 13.13
C ASN A 252 -0.77 4.04 12.33
N HIS A 253 -1.34 4.00 11.13
CA HIS A 253 -1.22 2.90 10.17
C HIS A 253 -0.21 3.28 9.07
N TYR A 254 0.62 2.32 8.67
CA TYR A 254 1.72 2.52 7.74
C TYR A 254 1.86 1.34 6.79
N THR A 255 2.29 1.62 5.57
CA THR A 255 2.46 0.69 4.47
C THR A 255 3.91 0.70 4.01
N LEU A 256 4.54 -0.47 4.02
CA LEU A 256 5.88 -0.67 3.49
C LEU A 256 5.82 -1.68 2.34
N ASN A 257 5.91 -1.17 1.11
CA ASN A 257 5.91 -2.04 -0.06
C ASN A 257 7.25 -2.77 -0.19
N CYS A 258 7.21 -4.09 -0.38
CA CYS A 258 8.43 -4.89 -0.44
C CYS A 258 9.25 -4.63 -1.73
N GLY A 259 8.66 -4.03 -2.77
CA GLY A 259 9.39 -3.59 -3.96
C GLY A 259 10.33 -2.41 -3.71
N ALA A 260 10.14 -1.67 -2.61
CA ALA A 260 10.97 -0.53 -2.23
C ALA A 260 12.25 -0.91 -1.47
N VAL A 261 12.44 -2.19 -1.13
CA VAL A 261 13.54 -2.66 -0.28
C VAL A 261 14.47 -3.63 -1.00
N THR A 262 15.71 -3.73 -0.54
CA THR A 262 16.76 -4.56 -1.15
C THR A 262 16.50 -6.06 -0.96
N SER A 263 15.78 -6.45 0.10
CA SER A 263 15.51 -7.87 0.40
C SER A 263 14.05 -8.09 0.80
N PRO A 264 13.15 -8.24 -0.19
CA PRO A 264 11.69 -8.33 0.00
C PRO A 264 11.22 -9.42 0.98
N PHE A 265 11.99 -10.48 1.22
CA PHE A 265 11.62 -11.57 2.14
C PHE A 265 12.53 -11.68 3.37
N ALA A 266 13.33 -10.66 3.66
CA ALA A 266 14.12 -10.63 4.87
C ALA A 266 13.26 -10.46 6.14
N GLU A 267 13.88 -10.72 7.28
CA GLU A 267 13.30 -10.41 8.59
C GLU A 267 13.12 -8.89 8.78
N ILE A 268 12.02 -8.49 9.41
CA ILE A 268 11.78 -7.12 9.85
C ILE A 268 11.92 -7.02 11.38
N ARG A 269 12.55 -5.96 11.88
CA ARG A 269 12.77 -5.73 13.30
C ARG A 269 12.53 -4.27 13.67
N PHE A 270 11.92 -4.09 14.84
CA PHE A 270 11.65 -2.79 15.45
C PHE A 270 12.54 -2.67 16.69
N GLU A 271 13.45 -1.71 16.68
CA GLU A 271 14.44 -1.55 17.77
C GLU A 271 13.84 -0.88 19.00
N ASP A 272 12.97 0.12 18.78
CA ASP A 272 12.41 0.95 19.82
C ASP A 272 10.99 0.48 20.19
N ASN A 273 10.80 -0.06 21.40
CA ASN A 273 9.50 -0.43 21.98
C ASN A 273 8.55 -1.23 21.04
N PRO A 274 8.89 -2.48 20.64
CA PRO A 274 8.03 -3.29 19.76
C PRO A 274 6.63 -3.55 20.34
N ASP A 275 6.45 -3.43 21.67
CA ASP A 275 5.13 -3.56 22.32
C ASP A 275 4.13 -2.45 21.93
N VAL A 276 4.54 -1.42 21.17
CA VAL A 276 3.62 -0.45 20.59
C VAL A 276 2.93 -0.94 19.32
N LEU A 277 3.34 -2.06 18.72
CA LEU A 277 2.72 -2.61 17.52
C LEU A 277 1.46 -3.38 17.88
N LYS A 278 0.35 -3.08 17.20
CA LYS A 278 -0.90 -3.85 17.31
C LYS A 278 -1.25 -4.64 16.05
N LEU A 279 -0.73 -4.20 14.91
CA LEU A 279 -0.87 -4.85 13.61
C LEU A 279 0.52 -4.95 12.99
N MET A 280 0.82 -6.11 12.44
CA MET A 280 1.91 -6.30 11.50
C MET A 280 1.53 -7.42 10.56
N MET A 281 1.16 -7.06 9.34
CA MET A 281 0.62 -8.00 8.37
C MET A 281 1.29 -7.79 7.01
N ARG A 282 1.91 -8.84 6.49
CA ARG A 282 2.25 -8.91 5.08
C ARG A 282 1.06 -9.43 4.32
N THR A 283 0.68 -8.67 3.30
CA THR A 283 -0.44 -8.95 2.42
C THR A 283 -0.04 -8.66 0.97
N TYR A 284 -0.97 -8.94 0.06
CA TYR A 284 -0.73 -8.92 -1.37
C TYR A 284 -2.05 -8.69 -2.10
N ASP A 285 -2.02 -7.89 -3.18
CA ASP A 285 -3.19 -7.69 -4.04
C ASP A 285 -2.75 -7.50 -5.51
N ALA A 286 -2.34 -8.59 -6.17
CA ALA A 286 -2.05 -8.51 -7.61
C ALA A 286 -3.26 -8.17 -8.46
N LYS A 287 -4.47 -8.57 -8.03
CA LYS A 287 -5.67 -8.30 -8.83
C LYS A 287 -5.85 -6.80 -9.08
N THR A 288 -5.63 -6.01 -8.03
CA THR A 288 -5.73 -4.56 -8.09
C THR A 288 -4.46 -3.94 -8.68
N PHE A 289 -3.28 -4.42 -8.28
CA PHE A 289 -2.03 -3.72 -8.56
C PHE A 289 -1.28 -4.19 -9.82
N SER A 290 -1.62 -5.34 -10.41
CA SER A 290 -0.95 -5.77 -11.64
C SER A 290 -1.27 -4.85 -12.83
N PRO A 291 -0.31 -4.71 -13.78
CA PRO A 291 -0.57 -4.03 -15.05
C PRO A 291 -1.79 -4.60 -15.78
N ARG A 292 -2.55 -3.73 -16.44
CA ARG A 292 -3.65 -4.11 -17.32
C ARG A 292 -3.14 -4.74 -18.61
N GLU A 293 -4.04 -5.37 -19.36
CA GLU A 293 -3.73 -6.00 -20.66
C GLU A 293 -3.17 -5.00 -21.70
N ASP A 294 -3.54 -3.73 -21.61
CA ASP A 294 -3.02 -2.66 -22.47
C ASP A 294 -1.62 -2.15 -22.05
N GLY A 295 -1.03 -2.77 -21.03
CA GLY A 295 0.27 -2.42 -20.47
C GLY A 295 0.23 -1.19 -19.55
N SER A 296 -0.94 -0.66 -19.19
CA SER A 296 -1.06 0.47 -18.26
C SER A 296 -1.16 0.04 -16.81
N VAL A 297 -0.66 0.88 -15.90
CA VAL A 297 -0.83 0.74 -14.46
C VAL A 297 -1.73 1.88 -13.98
N VAL A 298 -2.90 1.52 -13.44
CA VAL A 298 -3.89 2.52 -12.99
C VAL A 298 -4.07 2.59 -11.48
N ALA A 299 -3.76 1.50 -10.78
CA ALA A 299 -3.89 1.43 -9.35
C ALA A 299 -2.56 1.87 -8.71
N PRO A 300 -2.53 2.95 -7.92
CA PRO A 300 -1.32 3.42 -7.27
C PRO A 300 -0.89 2.48 -6.15
N LEU A 301 0.42 2.28 -5.98
CA LEU A 301 0.96 1.72 -4.73
C LEU A 301 0.86 2.78 -3.62
N VAL A 302 0.46 2.39 -2.42
CA VAL A 302 0.53 3.30 -1.26
C VAL A 302 1.99 3.41 -0.84
N ALA A 303 2.49 4.65 -0.73
CA ALA A 303 3.86 4.90 -0.33
C ALA A 303 4.01 6.25 0.37
N ASP A 304 4.95 6.31 1.32
CA ASP A 304 5.53 7.56 1.77
C ASP A 304 6.47 8.12 0.69
N ILE A 305 6.53 9.45 0.56
CA ILE A 305 7.41 10.13 -0.40
C ILE A 305 8.86 9.71 -0.22
N GLY A 306 9.31 9.50 1.03
CA GLY A 306 10.67 9.06 1.33
C GLY A 306 11.02 7.74 0.65
N LEU A 307 10.06 6.83 0.50
CA LEU A 307 10.25 5.56 -0.21
C LEU A 307 10.23 5.74 -1.74
N VAL A 308 9.33 6.59 -2.26
CA VAL A 308 9.24 6.86 -3.71
C VAL A 308 10.57 7.35 -4.29
N MET A 309 11.29 8.18 -3.54
CA MET A 309 12.54 8.79 -3.98
C MET A 309 13.65 7.79 -4.29
N ASP A 310 13.72 6.70 -3.52
CA ASP A 310 14.78 5.69 -3.59
C ASP A 310 14.26 4.35 -4.15
N TRP A 311 13.03 4.32 -4.68
CA TRP A 311 12.41 3.10 -5.19
C TRP A 311 13.22 2.52 -6.37
N PRO A 312 13.63 1.24 -6.35
CA PRO A 312 14.38 0.61 -7.43
C PRO A 312 13.57 0.55 -8.73
N GLN A 313 14.08 1.10 -9.84
CA GLN A 313 13.34 1.18 -11.10
C GLN A 313 13.13 -0.20 -11.73
N GLU A 314 14.05 -1.13 -11.50
CA GLU A 314 13.92 -2.54 -11.88
C GLU A 314 12.73 -3.25 -11.21
N ASN A 315 12.24 -2.69 -10.11
CA ASN A 315 11.07 -3.16 -9.38
C ASN A 315 9.81 -2.37 -9.73
N TRP A 316 9.79 -1.58 -10.79
CA TRP A 316 8.56 -0.98 -11.30
C TRP A 316 7.67 -2.01 -11.97
N ARG A 317 6.36 -1.74 -11.98
CA ARG A 317 5.38 -2.63 -12.63
C ARG A 317 5.41 -2.54 -14.15
N ILE A 318 5.86 -1.40 -14.69
CA ILE A 318 6.05 -1.15 -16.11
C ILE A 318 7.31 -0.29 -16.32
N GLU A 319 7.83 -0.27 -17.54
CA GLU A 319 9.08 0.44 -17.86
C GLU A 319 8.93 1.97 -17.89
N ASP A 320 7.75 2.47 -18.23
CA ASP A 320 7.55 3.89 -18.53
C ASP A 320 7.42 4.78 -17.28
N TYR A 321 6.69 4.29 -16.28
CA TYR A 321 6.40 5.03 -15.05
C TYR A 321 6.00 4.08 -13.91
N GLU A 322 6.13 4.54 -12.68
CA GLU A 322 5.43 3.96 -11.55
C GLU A 322 4.45 4.98 -10.95
N LEU A 323 3.35 4.45 -10.42
CA LEU A 323 2.25 5.25 -9.88
C LEU A 323 2.09 4.97 -8.39
N TYR A 324 2.11 6.04 -7.60
CA TYR A 324 1.94 5.97 -6.15
C TYR A 324 0.79 6.86 -5.67
N ARG A 325 0.28 6.53 -4.49
CA ARG A 325 -0.66 7.33 -3.72
C ARG A 325 0.04 7.71 -2.43
N TRP A 326 0.10 9.01 -2.17
CA TRP A 326 0.78 9.50 -0.99
C TRP A 326 0.05 9.04 0.27
N GLU A 327 0.72 8.28 1.12
CA GLU A 327 0.08 7.61 2.25
C GLU A 327 -0.61 8.55 3.25
N ILE A 328 0.04 9.64 3.67
CA ILE A 328 -0.55 10.59 4.62
C ILE A 328 -1.57 11.55 3.97
N LEU A 329 -1.51 11.68 2.64
CA LEU A 329 -2.42 12.54 1.86
C LEU A 329 -2.95 11.76 0.64
N PRO A 330 -3.87 10.80 0.84
CA PRO A 330 -4.27 9.85 -0.22
C PRO A 330 -4.94 10.47 -1.45
N SER A 331 -5.34 11.73 -1.38
CA SER A 331 -5.87 12.51 -2.51
C SER A 331 -4.79 12.91 -3.52
N VAL A 332 -3.50 12.71 -3.23
CA VAL A 332 -2.40 13.05 -4.14
C VAL A 332 -1.83 11.79 -4.78
N LEU A 333 -1.88 11.75 -6.11
CA LEU A 333 -1.18 10.75 -6.91
C LEU A 333 0.22 11.26 -7.28
N ILE A 334 1.20 10.38 -7.23
CA ILE A 334 2.59 10.65 -7.57
C ILE A 334 2.97 9.80 -8.76
N PHE A 335 3.38 10.44 -9.85
CA PHE A 335 3.98 9.80 -11.01
C PHE A 335 5.51 9.90 -10.93
N ASP A 336 6.20 8.77 -11.09
CA ASP A 336 7.64 8.75 -11.28
C ASP A 336 7.93 8.17 -12.67
N PHE A 337 8.38 9.01 -13.60
CA PHE A 337 8.63 8.63 -14.99
C PHE A 337 10.07 8.18 -15.20
N ALA A 338 10.27 7.27 -16.15
CA ALA A 338 11.61 6.82 -16.54
C ALA A 338 12.47 7.94 -17.13
N ASP A 339 11.87 8.85 -17.88
CA ASP A 339 12.57 9.98 -18.50
C ASP A 339 11.63 11.15 -18.83
N TYR A 340 12.19 12.26 -19.31
CA TYR A 340 11.39 13.42 -19.71
C TYR A 340 10.59 13.19 -21.00
N THR A 341 11.02 12.29 -21.89
CA THR A 341 10.28 12.02 -23.12
C THR A 341 8.89 11.47 -22.78
N ILE A 342 8.85 10.47 -21.88
CA ILE A 342 7.60 9.88 -21.41
C ILE A 342 6.79 10.91 -20.62
N GLN A 343 7.40 11.62 -19.68
CA GLN A 343 6.71 12.66 -18.89
C GLN A 343 6.05 13.71 -19.81
N ASN A 344 6.73 14.13 -20.88
CA ASN A 344 6.23 15.14 -21.80
C ASN A 344 4.99 14.66 -22.59
N GLU A 345 4.95 13.39 -22.99
CA GLU A 345 3.78 12.80 -23.64
C GLU A 345 2.53 12.82 -22.73
N PHE A 346 2.72 12.76 -21.41
CA PHE A 346 1.64 12.90 -20.43
C PHE A 346 1.24 14.35 -20.17
N PHE A 347 2.21 15.23 -19.95
CA PHE A 347 1.96 16.48 -19.23
C PHE A 347 2.31 17.77 -19.97
N THR A 348 3.13 17.76 -21.02
CA THR A 348 3.54 19.02 -21.67
C THR A 348 2.35 19.78 -22.23
N ARG A 349 1.41 19.13 -22.93
CA ARG A 349 0.22 19.81 -23.45
C ARG A 349 -0.62 20.44 -22.33
N ILE A 350 -0.76 19.73 -21.21
CA ILE A 350 -1.50 20.21 -20.04
C ILE A 350 -0.80 21.43 -19.43
N ALA A 351 0.53 21.41 -19.31
CA ALA A 351 1.30 22.56 -18.82
C ALA A 351 1.04 23.83 -19.64
N TYR A 352 0.99 23.70 -20.97
CA TYR A 352 0.67 24.82 -21.85
C TYR A 352 -0.80 25.28 -21.70
N PHE A 353 -1.71 24.35 -21.47
CA PHE A 353 -3.13 24.64 -21.26
C PHE A 353 -3.41 25.34 -19.92
N VAL A 354 -2.69 24.99 -18.84
CA VAL A 354 -2.97 25.49 -17.48
C VAL A 354 -2.17 26.76 -17.15
N GLU A 355 -0.87 26.76 -17.41
CA GLU A 355 0.06 27.72 -16.78
C GLU A 355 0.75 28.66 -17.77
N LYS A 356 1.04 28.21 -19.01
CA LYS A 356 1.86 29.00 -19.93
C LYS A 356 1.10 30.20 -20.49
N LYS A 357 1.67 31.39 -20.23
CA LYS A 357 1.18 32.65 -20.78
C LYS A 357 1.07 32.59 -22.30
N GLY A 358 -0.08 32.99 -22.83
CA GLY A 358 -0.38 32.96 -24.28
C GLY A 358 -1.00 31.66 -24.79
N TYR A 359 -1.01 30.58 -23.99
CA TYR A 359 -1.59 29.29 -24.36
C TYR A 359 -2.72 28.82 -23.42
N LYS A 360 -2.88 29.47 -22.26
CA LYS A 360 -3.90 29.12 -21.26
C LYS A 360 -5.29 28.94 -21.90
N GLY A 361 -5.93 27.80 -21.62
CA GLY A 361 -7.24 27.48 -22.16
C GLY A 361 -7.27 27.01 -23.62
N THR A 362 -6.12 26.82 -24.26
CA THR A 362 -6.02 26.35 -25.66
C THR A 362 -5.34 24.99 -25.76
N LEU A 363 -5.65 24.23 -26.80
CA LEU A 363 -5.02 22.95 -27.11
C LEU A 363 -3.99 23.14 -28.23
N VAL A 364 -2.77 22.65 -28.00
CA VAL A 364 -1.67 22.66 -28.96
C VAL A 364 -1.48 21.27 -29.58
N GLY A 365 -1.13 21.20 -30.87
CA GLY A 365 -0.95 19.94 -31.59
C GLY A 365 0.26 19.10 -31.13
N ASP A 366 0.33 17.83 -31.54
CA ASP A 366 1.42 16.91 -31.19
C ASP A 366 2.79 17.43 -31.65
N ASP A 367 2.88 18.02 -32.85
CA ASP A 367 4.14 18.57 -33.37
C ASP A 367 4.70 19.68 -32.48
N PHE A 368 3.83 20.53 -31.92
CA PHE A 368 4.25 21.55 -30.97
C PHE A 368 4.78 20.93 -29.68
N VAL A 369 4.06 19.94 -29.14
CA VAL A 369 4.42 19.28 -27.88
C VAL A 369 5.78 18.58 -27.99
N ARG A 370 6.05 17.92 -29.11
CA ARG A 370 7.31 17.20 -29.36
C ARG A 370 8.53 18.11 -29.32
N ASP A 371 8.40 19.32 -29.86
CA ASP A 371 9.52 20.26 -30.00
C ASP A 371 9.57 21.29 -28.86
N ALA A 372 8.54 21.33 -28.01
CA ALA A 372 8.45 22.23 -26.87
C ALA A 372 9.27 21.73 -25.67
N HIS A 373 9.89 22.67 -24.96
CA HIS A 373 10.51 22.36 -23.68
C HIS A 373 9.42 22.17 -22.61
N GLY A 374 9.29 20.95 -22.10
CA GLY A 374 8.49 20.63 -20.92
C GLY A 374 9.14 21.14 -19.62
N TYR A 375 8.40 21.02 -18.52
CA TYR A 375 8.93 21.27 -17.19
C TYR A 375 9.62 20.01 -16.64
N ASN A 376 10.50 20.17 -15.65
CA ASN A 376 11.21 19.04 -15.03
C ASN A 376 10.31 18.20 -14.13
N ALA A 377 9.19 18.76 -13.69
CA ALA A 377 8.18 18.17 -12.83
C ALA A 377 6.85 18.89 -13.11
N HIS A 378 5.75 18.31 -12.67
CA HIS A 378 4.42 18.87 -12.90
C HIS A 378 3.47 18.56 -11.76
N ASP A 379 2.57 19.50 -11.48
CA ASP A 379 1.46 19.38 -10.55
C ASP A 379 0.15 19.85 -11.20
N TYR A 380 -0.95 19.11 -11.01
CA TYR A 380 -2.26 19.54 -11.52
C TYR A 380 -3.40 19.18 -10.57
N LYS A 381 -4.25 20.16 -10.28
CA LYS A 381 -5.52 19.95 -9.57
C LYS A 381 -6.59 19.34 -10.48
N ALA A 382 -7.50 18.56 -9.89
CA ALA A 382 -8.62 17.92 -10.58
C ALA A 382 -9.40 18.83 -11.53
N ALA A 383 -9.68 20.07 -11.10
CA ALA A 383 -10.45 21.03 -11.88
C ALA A 383 -9.79 21.45 -13.20
N ASP A 384 -8.46 21.51 -13.24
CA ASP A 384 -7.74 21.90 -14.46
C ASP A 384 -7.70 20.75 -15.46
N LEU A 385 -7.48 19.53 -14.96
CA LEU A 385 -7.55 18.30 -15.74
C LEU A 385 -8.95 18.09 -16.34
N ALA A 386 -10.01 18.33 -15.57
CA ALA A 386 -11.38 18.20 -16.06
C ALA A 386 -11.66 19.18 -17.22
N ARG A 387 -11.21 20.44 -17.11
CA ARG A 387 -11.36 21.43 -18.19
C ARG A 387 -10.59 21.03 -19.43
N PHE A 388 -9.37 20.51 -19.29
CA PHE A 388 -8.56 20.03 -20.41
C PHE A 388 -9.27 18.92 -21.20
N TYR A 389 -9.72 17.86 -20.53
CA TYR A 389 -10.38 16.74 -21.20
C TYR A 389 -11.74 17.11 -21.80
N ASN A 390 -12.51 17.97 -21.13
CA ASN A 390 -13.77 18.45 -21.68
C ASN A 390 -13.56 19.32 -22.91
N LEU A 391 -12.55 20.21 -22.91
CA LEU A 391 -12.23 21.00 -24.10
C LEU A 391 -11.81 20.09 -25.26
N ALA A 392 -10.99 19.07 -25.00
CA ALA A 392 -10.58 18.12 -26.03
C ALA A 392 -11.79 17.38 -26.63
N ALA A 393 -12.72 16.92 -25.79
CA ALA A 393 -13.94 16.27 -26.22
C ALA A 393 -14.87 17.23 -27.01
N ASP A 394 -15.14 18.42 -26.47
CA ASP A 394 -16.04 19.41 -27.07
C ASP A 394 -15.53 19.92 -28.43
N SER A 395 -14.21 19.97 -28.62
CA SER A 395 -13.56 20.40 -29.88
C SER A 395 -13.27 19.28 -30.86
N GLY A 396 -13.54 18.01 -30.50
CA GLY A 396 -13.16 16.84 -31.30
C GLY A 396 -11.64 16.68 -31.45
N PHE A 397 -10.86 17.24 -30.52
CA PHE A 397 -9.41 17.19 -30.53
C PHE A 397 -8.92 15.79 -30.17
N LYS A 398 -8.03 15.24 -31.00
CA LYS A 398 -7.49 13.89 -30.80
C LYS A 398 -6.33 13.92 -29.80
N LEU A 399 -6.54 13.32 -28.63
CA LEU A 399 -5.50 13.10 -27.64
C LEU A 399 -4.50 12.02 -28.09
N ASN A 400 -3.29 12.07 -27.54
CA ASN A 400 -2.26 11.06 -27.73
C ASN A 400 -2.52 9.84 -26.83
N LYS A 401 -1.74 8.75 -27.01
CA LYS A 401 -1.92 7.50 -26.25
C LYS A 401 -1.76 7.71 -24.73
N ARG A 402 -0.75 8.48 -24.30
CA ARG A 402 -0.43 8.70 -22.87
C ARG A 402 -1.47 9.57 -22.19
N GLU A 403 -2.02 10.56 -22.88
CA GLU A 403 -3.11 11.39 -22.35
C GLU A 403 -4.40 10.58 -22.13
N TYR A 404 -4.69 9.58 -22.97
CA TYR A 404 -5.78 8.63 -22.70
C TYR A 404 -5.49 7.73 -21.50
N ILE A 405 -4.24 7.25 -21.37
CA ILE A 405 -3.82 6.48 -20.18
C ILE A 405 -3.98 7.33 -18.92
N LEU A 406 -3.48 8.57 -18.94
CA LEU A 406 -3.65 9.54 -17.84
C LEU A 406 -5.12 9.71 -17.48
N ARG A 407 -6.01 9.92 -18.47
CA ARG A 407 -7.45 10.05 -18.21
C ARG A 407 -8.01 8.84 -17.47
N ASN A 408 -7.60 7.63 -17.87
CA ASN A 408 -8.05 6.40 -17.24
C ASN A 408 -7.52 6.25 -15.81
N ILE A 409 -6.27 6.65 -15.56
CA ILE A 409 -5.69 6.70 -14.20
C ILE A 409 -6.49 7.67 -13.33
N LEU A 410 -6.74 8.88 -13.83
CA LEU A 410 -7.46 9.92 -13.09
C LEU A 410 -8.90 9.49 -12.74
N LEU A 411 -9.60 8.84 -13.67
CA LEU A 411 -10.94 8.29 -13.44
C LEU A 411 -10.94 7.13 -12.45
N TYR A 412 -9.96 6.23 -12.55
CA TYR A 412 -9.84 5.07 -11.64
C TYR A 412 -9.64 5.53 -10.19
N ASN A 413 -8.89 6.61 -10.00
CA ASN A 413 -8.50 7.12 -8.68
C ASN A 413 -9.41 8.24 -8.16
N GLY A 414 -10.48 8.60 -8.88
CA GLY A 414 -11.43 9.62 -8.44
C GLY A 414 -10.89 11.06 -8.49
N ILE A 415 -9.74 11.32 -9.11
CA ILE A 415 -9.29 12.68 -9.42
C ILE A 415 -10.20 13.32 -10.47
N LEU A 416 -10.69 12.49 -11.40
CA LEU A 416 -11.79 12.81 -12.29
C LEU A 416 -12.95 11.87 -12.00
N VAL A 417 -14.18 12.35 -12.20
CA VAL A 417 -15.39 11.53 -12.12
C VAL A 417 -16.20 11.67 -13.40
N ASN A 418 -16.99 10.64 -13.73
CA ASN A 418 -17.90 10.72 -14.87
C ASN A 418 -19.04 11.68 -14.55
N GLY A 419 -19.14 12.76 -15.32
CA GLY A 419 -20.22 13.72 -15.23
C GLY A 419 -21.40 13.37 -16.15
N SER A 420 -22.33 14.31 -16.23
CA SER A 420 -23.49 14.18 -17.13
C SER A 420 -23.07 14.26 -18.60
N ASN A 421 -23.82 13.59 -19.49
CA ASN A 421 -23.68 13.70 -20.96
C ASN A 421 -22.29 13.33 -21.52
N GLY A 422 -21.57 12.41 -20.86
CA GLY A 422 -20.26 11.94 -21.31
C GLY A 422 -19.09 12.90 -21.02
N LYS A 423 -19.34 13.99 -20.29
CA LYS A 423 -18.28 14.88 -19.78
C LYS A 423 -17.61 14.29 -18.55
N VAL A 424 -16.42 14.80 -18.23
CA VAL A 424 -15.75 14.53 -16.94
C VAL A 424 -15.89 15.73 -16.02
N GLU A 425 -16.05 15.47 -14.73
CA GLU A 425 -16.08 16.48 -13.69
C GLU A 425 -14.84 16.33 -12.79
N ALA A 426 -14.49 17.41 -12.10
CA ALA A 426 -13.42 17.38 -11.11
C ALA A 426 -13.86 16.51 -9.93
N GLY A 427 -13.08 15.48 -9.63
CA GLY A 427 -13.23 14.74 -8.38
C GLY A 427 -12.38 15.37 -7.27
N GLU A 428 -11.86 14.54 -6.38
CA GLU A 428 -11.03 14.98 -5.26
C GLU A 428 -9.55 14.76 -5.55
N GLY A 429 -8.71 15.73 -5.18
CA GLY A 429 -7.26 15.57 -5.18
C GLY A 429 -6.51 16.17 -6.35
N SER A 430 -5.28 15.69 -6.54
CA SER A 430 -4.33 16.21 -7.52
C SER A 430 -3.32 15.16 -7.97
N VAL A 431 -2.58 15.49 -9.01
CA VAL A 431 -1.42 14.73 -9.47
C VAL A 431 -0.16 15.55 -9.30
N ILE A 432 0.93 14.89 -8.96
CA ILE A 432 2.29 15.42 -9.00
C ILE A 432 3.20 14.46 -9.75
N SER A 433 4.30 14.95 -10.31
CA SER A 433 5.21 14.10 -11.09
C SER A 433 6.67 14.51 -11.01
N ILE A 434 7.54 13.52 -11.16
CA ILE A 434 8.99 13.68 -11.31
C ILE A 434 9.52 12.69 -12.36
N SER A 435 10.74 12.94 -12.86
CA SER A 435 11.40 12.08 -13.86
C SER A 435 12.77 11.58 -13.37
N ARG A 436 13.12 10.33 -13.69
CA ARG A 436 14.40 9.68 -13.33
C ARG A 436 15.60 10.25 -14.08
N GLU A 437 15.37 11.03 -15.13
CA GLU A 437 16.40 11.76 -15.87
C GLU A 437 17.00 12.93 -15.06
N SER A 438 16.25 13.45 -14.07
CA SER A 438 16.79 14.41 -13.10
C SER A 438 17.86 13.79 -12.19
N THR A 439 18.91 14.54 -11.87
CA THR A 439 19.88 14.16 -10.83
C THR A 439 19.19 13.93 -9.48
N ALA A 440 19.74 13.05 -8.63
CA ALA A 440 19.14 12.73 -7.33
C ALA A 440 18.83 13.96 -6.45
N ASN A 441 19.73 14.96 -6.44
CA ASN A 441 19.50 16.19 -5.69
C ASN A 441 18.36 17.03 -6.28
N LEU A 442 18.28 17.11 -7.61
CA LEU A 442 17.21 17.83 -8.29
C LEU A 442 15.86 17.12 -8.08
N ARG A 443 15.81 15.79 -8.19
CA ARG A 443 14.59 15.00 -7.90
C ARG A 443 14.07 15.28 -6.49
N LYS A 444 14.95 15.35 -5.47
CA LYS A 444 14.56 15.67 -4.08
C LYS A 444 13.94 17.06 -3.97
N GLN A 445 14.53 18.05 -4.65
CA GLN A 445 14.01 19.42 -4.65
C GLN A 445 12.67 19.52 -5.38
N LEU A 446 12.54 18.88 -6.54
CA LEU A 446 11.30 18.85 -7.31
C LEU A 446 10.21 18.11 -6.53
N MET A 447 10.47 16.91 -6.03
CA MET A 447 9.49 16.16 -5.22
C MET A 447 8.99 16.98 -4.02
N ALA A 448 9.89 17.65 -3.29
CA ALA A 448 9.47 18.55 -2.22
C ALA A 448 8.56 19.65 -2.77
N HIS A 449 9.00 20.39 -3.80
CA HIS A 449 8.25 21.46 -4.45
C HIS A 449 6.84 21.00 -4.88
N GLU A 450 6.74 19.90 -5.64
CA GLU A 450 5.45 19.37 -6.10
C GLU A 450 4.57 18.88 -4.95
N SER A 451 5.16 18.29 -3.91
CA SER A 451 4.38 17.81 -2.74
C SER A 451 3.71 18.95 -1.99
N TRP A 452 4.35 20.13 -1.96
CA TRP A 452 3.74 21.34 -1.43
C TRP A 452 2.53 21.77 -2.28
N HIS A 453 2.58 21.64 -3.61
CA HIS A 453 1.42 21.85 -4.48
C HIS A 453 0.29 20.84 -4.18
N GLY A 454 0.63 19.57 -3.99
CA GLY A 454 -0.33 18.53 -3.58
C GLY A 454 -1.09 18.90 -2.28
N LEU A 455 -0.39 19.44 -1.28
CA LEU A 455 -0.99 19.96 -0.05
C LEU A 455 -1.89 21.16 -0.32
N TYR A 456 -1.42 22.12 -1.13
CA TYR A 456 -2.18 23.33 -1.49
C TYR A 456 -3.47 22.99 -2.23
N PHE A 457 -3.46 22.00 -3.11
CA PHE A 457 -4.67 21.55 -3.81
C PHE A 457 -5.64 20.80 -2.90
N SER A 458 -5.12 20.03 -1.95
CA SER A 458 -5.94 19.14 -1.12
C SER A 458 -6.49 19.78 0.16
N SER A 459 -5.87 20.85 0.69
CA SER A 459 -6.24 21.41 2.00
C SER A 459 -6.59 22.90 1.93
N GLU A 460 -7.85 23.22 2.18
CA GLU A 460 -8.33 24.61 2.29
C GLU A 460 -7.64 25.36 3.43
N GLN A 461 -7.55 24.74 4.61
CA GLN A 461 -6.86 25.32 5.76
C GLN A 461 -5.40 25.69 5.44
N PHE A 462 -4.72 24.83 4.67
CA PHE A 462 -3.36 25.10 4.24
C PHE A 462 -3.29 26.26 3.24
N ARG A 463 -4.24 26.36 2.29
CA ARG A 463 -4.34 27.51 1.39
C ARG A 463 -4.58 28.82 2.14
N ASP A 464 -5.44 28.81 3.15
CA ASP A 464 -5.73 29.98 3.97
C ASP A 464 -4.48 30.47 4.71
N TYR A 465 -3.72 29.54 5.29
CA TYR A 465 -2.43 29.85 5.92
C TYR A 465 -1.43 30.45 4.91
N VAL A 466 -1.32 29.86 3.72
CA VAL A 466 -0.47 30.41 2.64
C VAL A 466 -0.90 31.81 2.25
N ALA A 467 -2.20 32.06 2.10
CA ALA A 467 -2.73 33.38 1.79
C ALA A 467 -2.41 34.40 2.89
N GLU A 468 -2.51 34.01 4.16
CA GLU A 468 -2.12 34.85 5.28
C GLU A 468 -0.64 35.24 5.23
N VAL A 469 0.25 34.26 5.03
CA VAL A 469 1.69 34.52 4.94
C VAL A 469 2.02 35.38 3.72
N TYR A 470 1.43 35.06 2.56
CA TYR A 470 1.61 35.82 1.32
C TYR A 470 1.22 37.30 1.49
N ASN A 471 0.06 37.57 2.11
CA ASN A 471 -0.44 38.93 2.31
C ASN A 471 0.34 39.73 3.36
N ARG A 472 1.11 39.05 4.23
CA ARG A 472 1.98 39.67 5.24
C ARG A 472 3.42 39.82 4.77
N PHE A 473 3.77 39.23 3.63
CA PHE A 473 5.12 39.26 3.11
C PHE A 473 5.49 40.69 2.67
N GLU A 474 6.75 41.07 2.83
CA GLU A 474 7.20 42.43 2.51
C GLU A 474 7.03 42.73 1.01
N GLU A 475 6.35 43.83 0.68
CA GLU A 475 5.93 44.15 -0.69
C GLU A 475 7.10 44.25 -1.68
N ARG A 476 8.27 44.73 -1.28
CA ARG A 476 9.43 44.83 -2.18
C ARG A 476 10.01 43.45 -2.51
N SER A 477 10.10 42.58 -1.50
CA SER A 477 10.51 41.19 -1.70
C SER A 477 9.49 40.42 -2.56
N MET A 478 8.19 40.66 -2.36
CA MET A 478 7.15 40.14 -3.25
C MET A 478 7.24 40.70 -4.67
N GLY A 479 7.58 41.97 -4.83
CA GLY A 479 7.82 42.61 -6.13
C GLY A 479 8.97 41.93 -6.90
N PHE A 480 10.06 41.61 -6.21
CA PHE A 480 11.16 40.82 -6.79
C PHE A 480 10.67 39.45 -7.27
N LEU A 481 9.98 38.68 -6.42
CA LEU A 481 9.47 37.35 -6.79
C LEU A 481 8.49 37.39 -7.96
N ARG A 482 7.49 38.30 -7.94
CA ARG A 482 6.53 38.47 -9.04
C ARG A 482 7.25 38.72 -10.36
N THR A 483 8.24 39.60 -10.34
CA THR A 483 8.99 39.93 -11.56
C THR A 483 9.86 38.76 -12.00
N TYR A 484 10.56 38.09 -11.08
CA TYR A 484 11.35 36.89 -11.36
C TYR A 484 10.52 35.76 -11.99
N PHE A 485 9.37 35.43 -11.39
CA PHE A 485 8.46 34.39 -11.88
C PHE A 485 7.88 34.70 -13.27
N SER A 486 7.64 35.98 -13.57
CA SER A 486 7.12 36.39 -14.88
C SER A 486 8.17 36.48 -15.99
N THR A 487 9.45 36.68 -15.64
CA THR A 487 10.52 36.99 -16.61
C THR A 487 11.49 35.84 -16.84
N TYR A 488 11.63 34.91 -15.88
CA TYR A 488 12.49 33.76 -16.05
C TYR A 488 11.94 32.83 -17.13
N ALA A 489 12.74 32.56 -18.17
CA ALA A 489 12.28 31.93 -19.41
C ALA A 489 11.65 30.54 -19.20
N SER A 490 12.07 29.81 -18.17
CA SER A 490 11.48 28.50 -17.86
C SER A 490 10.15 28.59 -17.08
N LEU A 491 9.85 29.71 -16.40
CA LEU A 491 8.62 29.90 -15.62
C LEU A 491 7.55 30.60 -16.48
N GLN A 492 7.71 31.91 -16.71
CA GLN A 492 6.80 32.78 -17.45
C GLN A 492 5.35 32.76 -16.95
N TYR A 493 5.17 32.80 -15.63
CA TYR A 493 3.85 32.73 -14.98
C TYR A 493 2.99 33.98 -15.23
N ASP A 494 1.67 33.79 -15.21
CA ASP A 494 0.69 34.90 -15.26
C ASP A 494 0.51 35.51 -13.87
N ILE A 495 1.17 36.65 -13.66
CA ILE A 495 1.14 37.38 -12.38
C ILE A 495 -0.22 37.96 -11.99
N ASN A 496 -1.20 37.95 -12.90
CA ASN A 496 -2.56 38.38 -12.60
C ASN A 496 -3.41 37.26 -11.99
N ASP A 497 -2.93 36.02 -12.04
CA ASP A 497 -3.58 34.87 -11.40
C ASP A 497 -3.11 34.77 -9.94
N ASP A 498 -3.88 35.39 -9.04
CA ASP A 498 -3.59 35.42 -7.59
C ASP A 498 -3.50 34.01 -6.97
N TYR A 499 -4.29 33.06 -7.48
CA TYR A 499 -4.23 31.68 -7.04
C TYR A 499 -2.89 31.03 -7.42
N LEU A 500 -2.48 31.17 -8.70
CA LEU A 500 -1.18 30.70 -9.17
C LEU A 500 -0.05 31.33 -8.36
N MET A 501 -0.08 32.66 -8.17
CA MET A 501 0.99 33.35 -7.45
C MET A 501 1.16 32.89 -6.00
N LYS A 502 0.06 32.61 -5.29
CA LYS A 502 0.10 32.06 -3.92
C LYS A 502 0.60 30.61 -3.90
N ASN A 503 0.17 29.80 -4.87
CA ASN A 503 0.63 28.43 -5.05
C ASN A 503 2.15 28.38 -5.28
N GLU A 504 2.67 29.16 -6.23
CA GLU A 504 4.11 29.21 -6.51
C GLU A 504 4.90 29.78 -5.32
N PHE A 505 4.39 30.85 -4.69
CA PHE A 505 5.04 31.45 -3.52
C PHE A 505 5.30 30.42 -2.43
N MET A 506 4.30 29.62 -2.05
CA MET A 506 4.49 28.64 -0.98
C MET A 506 5.47 27.54 -1.39
N ALA A 507 5.42 27.12 -2.65
CA ALA A 507 6.28 26.07 -3.16
C ALA A 507 7.74 26.52 -3.24
N TYR A 508 8.04 27.82 -3.36
CA TYR A 508 9.42 28.33 -3.31
C TYR A 508 9.86 28.75 -1.90
N MET A 509 8.98 29.35 -1.12
CA MET A 509 9.29 29.97 0.18
C MET A 509 9.07 29.02 1.35
N LEU A 510 7.86 28.45 1.48
CA LEU A 510 7.50 27.69 2.68
C LEU A 510 8.13 26.29 2.71
N GLN A 511 8.56 25.77 1.56
CA GLN A 511 9.31 24.50 1.52
C GLN A 511 10.69 24.58 2.20
N ARG A 512 11.18 25.78 2.50
CA ARG A 512 12.54 26.01 3.02
C ARG A 512 12.50 26.37 4.50
N PRO A 513 13.54 26.02 5.29
CA PRO A 513 13.73 26.60 6.61
C PRO A 513 13.80 28.14 6.52
N VAL A 514 13.22 28.84 7.50
CA VAL A 514 13.20 30.31 7.55
C VAL A 514 14.62 30.90 7.41
N SER A 515 15.62 30.25 8.00
CA SER A 515 17.03 30.65 7.92
C SER A 515 17.64 30.58 6.51
N GLN A 516 16.98 29.93 5.55
CA GLN A 516 17.45 29.82 4.17
C GLN A 516 16.72 30.76 3.20
N ILE A 517 15.70 31.48 3.65
CA ILE A 517 14.90 32.37 2.79
C ILE A 517 15.76 33.52 2.27
N GLU A 518 16.48 34.21 3.16
CA GLU A 518 17.39 35.31 2.80
C GLU A 518 18.40 34.87 1.73
N LYS A 519 19.07 33.73 1.98
CA LYS A 519 20.03 33.16 1.03
C LYS A 519 19.39 32.90 -0.34
N TYR A 520 18.17 32.36 -0.39
CA TYR A 520 17.48 32.13 -1.66
C TYR A 520 17.27 33.44 -2.44
N TYR A 521 16.85 34.50 -1.77
CA TYR A 521 16.66 35.82 -2.38
C TYR A 521 17.98 36.38 -2.91
N VAL A 522 19.03 36.42 -2.07
CA VAL A 522 20.34 36.94 -2.45
C VAL A 522 20.95 36.14 -3.60
N ASP A 523 20.91 34.80 -3.51
CA ASP A 523 21.44 33.93 -4.57
C ASP A 523 20.67 34.14 -5.89
N THR A 524 19.33 34.26 -5.82
CA THR A 524 18.49 34.45 -7.02
C THR A 524 18.67 35.84 -7.62
N ALA A 525 18.78 36.89 -6.81
CA ALA A 525 19.04 38.26 -7.23
C ALA A 525 20.44 38.42 -7.84
N SER A 526 21.42 37.65 -7.36
CA SER A 526 22.80 37.68 -7.85
C SER A 526 23.00 36.97 -9.19
N ARG A 527 22.01 36.19 -9.68
CA ARG A 527 22.12 35.50 -10.98
C ARG A 527 22.20 36.51 -12.11
N ASN A 528 23.01 36.19 -13.12
CA ASN A 528 23.16 37.02 -14.34
C ASN A 528 21.82 37.38 -14.97
N HIS A 529 20.87 36.42 -15.00
CA HIS A 529 19.52 36.67 -15.51
C HIS A 529 18.84 37.81 -14.75
N SER A 530 18.82 37.74 -13.41
CA SER A 530 18.17 38.73 -12.56
C SER A 530 18.82 40.11 -12.69
N GLN A 531 20.15 40.13 -12.70
CA GLN A 531 20.95 41.34 -12.92
C GLN A 531 20.77 41.95 -14.32
N THR A 532 20.28 41.18 -15.29
CA THR A 532 20.02 41.67 -16.66
C THR A 532 18.58 42.15 -16.83
N LEU A 533 17.60 41.39 -16.34
CA LEU A 533 16.17 41.63 -16.63
C LEU A 533 15.41 42.37 -15.52
N ILE A 534 15.84 42.24 -14.26
CA ILE A 534 15.13 42.77 -13.08
C ILE A 534 16.11 43.48 -12.13
N LYS A 535 17.08 44.20 -12.70
CA LYS A 535 18.24 44.74 -11.99
C LYS A 535 17.87 45.60 -10.77
N LYS A 536 16.86 46.47 -10.91
CA LYS A 536 16.47 47.41 -9.85
C LYS A 536 16.00 46.67 -8.60
N GLU A 537 15.13 45.68 -8.78
CA GLU A 537 14.62 44.82 -7.72
C GLU A 537 15.73 43.91 -7.16
N ALA A 538 16.59 43.38 -8.03
CA ALA A 538 17.72 42.55 -7.62
C ALA A 538 18.76 43.31 -6.77
N ASP A 539 19.10 44.54 -7.15
CA ASP A 539 20.03 45.39 -6.40
C ASP A 539 19.48 45.79 -5.04
N TYR A 540 18.16 45.99 -4.92
CA TYR A 540 17.51 46.19 -3.62
C TYR A 540 17.72 44.99 -2.71
N ILE A 541 17.39 43.78 -3.20
CA ILE A 541 17.53 42.54 -2.43
C ILE A 541 18.97 42.28 -1.98
N ILE A 542 19.97 42.63 -2.79
CA ILE A 542 21.38 42.43 -2.44
C ILE A 542 21.87 43.45 -1.40
N ALA A 543 21.27 44.65 -1.36
CA ALA A 543 21.70 45.74 -0.51
C ALA A 543 21.06 45.73 0.89
N THR A 544 19.93 45.04 1.05
CA THR A 544 19.19 44.87 2.32
C THR A 544 19.46 43.51 2.93
#